data_AF-A0A401ZQZ7-F1
#
_entry.id   AF-A0A401ZQZ7-F1
#
_cell.length_a   1.000
_cell.length_b   1.000
_cell.length_c   1.000
_cell.angle_alpha   90.00
_cell.angle_beta   90.00
_cell.angle_gamma   90.00
#
_symmetry.space_group_name_H-M   'P 1'
#
loop_
_entity.id
_entity.type
_entity.pdbx_description
1 polymer ?
#
loop_
_entity_poly.entity_id
_entity_poly.type
_entity_poly.pdbx_seq_one_letter_code
_entity_poly.pdbx_strand_id
1 'polypeptide(L)'
;MVEVLYTGTLSDRQLTQLIMDCGFPPHARFLGEQLPDRLIDDAERKDLLLFNWYIPSLPFTRYTTGRIFHFEGELRWEQQNADEFQLLYLGSDHYTDVLEHHSCTLQPEFANLMREKKLKNVPKEYVLFGKRLGEDPKQLATPENHITYAEARIPRLLHYPLQVSADEKPGERVRIHATEYVDRESGCLYAYRFQTLQAMTDTSINKGA
;
A
#
# COMPACT_ATOMS: atom_id res chain seq x y z
N MET A 1 -17.42 -11.01 -8.39
CA MET A 1 -16.03 -10.57 -8.58
C MET A 1 -15.14 -11.71 -8.12
N VAL A 2 -14.27 -12.20 -9.00
CA VAL A 2 -13.33 -13.29 -8.68
C VAL A 2 -12.02 -12.64 -8.25
N GLU A 3 -11.45 -13.12 -7.14
CA GLU A 3 -10.13 -12.68 -6.70
C GLU A 3 -9.06 -13.52 -7.42
N VAL A 4 -8.07 -12.85 -7.98
CA VAL A 4 -6.98 -13.44 -8.76
C VAL A 4 -5.64 -12.99 -8.19
N LEU A 5 -4.62 -13.83 -8.40
CA LEU A 5 -3.23 -13.54 -8.04
C LEU A 5 -2.38 -13.65 -9.29
N TYR A 6 -1.68 -12.57 -9.65
CA TYR A 6 -0.69 -12.57 -10.71
C TYR A 6 0.68 -12.26 -10.13
N THR A 7 1.70 -12.84 -10.73
CA THR A 7 3.10 -12.49 -10.45
C THR A 7 3.85 -12.27 -11.75
N GLY A 8 4.94 -11.52 -11.70
CA GLY A 8 5.75 -11.27 -12.89
C GLY A 8 7.11 -10.69 -12.53
N THR A 9 7.97 -10.64 -13.53
CA THR A 9 9.25 -9.95 -13.47
C THR A 9 9.28 -8.93 -14.59
N LEU A 10 9.52 -7.67 -14.26
CA LEU A 10 9.42 -6.55 -15.18
C LEU A 10 10.67 -5.69 -15.12
N SER A 11 11.08 -5.15 -16.26
CA SER A 11 12.02 -4.04 -16.29
C SER A 11 11.40 -2.73 -15.81
N ASP A 12 12.23 -1.72 -15.52
CA ASP A 12 11.80 -0.35 -15.19
C ASP A 12 10.71 0.18 -16.14
N ARG A 13 10.97 0.12 -17.45
CA ARG A 13 10.05 0.58 -18.48
C ARG A 13 8.73 -0.21 -18.47
N GLN A 14 8.79 -1.52 -18.27
CA GLN A 14 7.61 -2.38 -18.25
C GLN A 14 6.77 -2.14 -17.00
N LEU A 15 7.39 -1.95 -15.83
CA LEU A 15 6.68 -1.63 -14.59
C LEU A 15 5.92 -0.31 -14.73
N THR A 16 6.59 0.73 -15.24
CA THR A 16 5.94 2.03 -15.46
C THR A 16 4.77 1.91 -16.44
N GLN A 17 4.96 1.20 -17.56
CA GLN A 17 3.90 1.03 -18.55
C GLN A 17 2.72 0.21 -17.99
N LEU A 18 2.98 -0.86 -17.23
CA LEU A 18 1.93 -1.64 -16.58
C LEU A 18 1.09 -0.79 -15.64
N ILE A 19 1.73 0.01 -14.78
CA ILE A 19 1.02 0.88 -13.82
C ILE A 19 0.12 1.88 -14.55
N MET A 20 0.61 2.44 -15.66
CA MET A 20 -0.15 3.37 -16.48
C MET A 20 -1.34 2.68 -17.17
N ASP A 21 -1.13 1.49 -17.73
CA ASP A 21 -2.16 0.73 -18.45
C ASP A 21 -3.23 0.16 -17.51
N CYS A 22 -2.86 -0.16 -16.26
CA CYS A 22 -3.83 -0.51 -15.21
C CYS A 22 -4.79 0.65 -14.93
N GLY A 23 -4.45 1.90 -15.21
CA GLY A 23 -5.37 3.02 -15.06
C GLY A 23 -5.98 3.12 -13.67
N PHE A 24 -5.18 2.92 -12.62
CA PHE A 24 -5.67 2.91 -11.23
C PHE A 24 -6.52 4.15 -10.92
N PRO A 25 -7.60 3.99 -10.14
CA PRO A 25 -8.51 5.09 -9.89
C PRO A 25 -7.82 6.21 -9.08
N PRO A 26 -8.26 7.48 -9.19
CA PRO A 26 -7.64 8.60 -8.46
C PRO A 26 -7.66 8.46 -6.94
N HIS A 27 -8.56 7.63 -6.40
CA HIS A 27 -8.64 7.37 -4.97
C HIS A 27 -7.74 6.21 -4.51
N ALA A 28 -7.02 5.55 -5.42
CA ALA A 28 -6.00 4.58 -5.04
C ALA A 28 -4.91 5.25 -4.20
N ARG A 29 -4.26 4.47 -3.35
CA ARG A 29 -3.13 4.92 -2.53
C ARG A 29 -1.84 4.36 -3.07
N PHE A 30 -0.79 5.16 -2.96
CA PHE A 30 0.58 4.79 -3.27
C PHE A 30 1.40 4.76 -1.98
N LEU A 31 2.17 3.68 -1.80
CA LEU A 31 3.21 3.57 -0.78
C LEU A 31 4.49 3.14 -1.47
N GLY A 32 5.49 4.02 -1.53
CA GLY A 32 6.82 3.72 -2.05
C GLY A 32 7.86 3.82 -0.95
N GLU A 33 8.77 2.86 -0.89
CA GLU A 33 9.96 2.90 -0.05
C GLU A 33 11.20 2.80 -0.93
N GLN A 34 12.17 3.65 -0.67
CA GLN A 34 13.49 3.63 -1.28
C GLN A 34 14.48 3.18 -0.22
N LEU A 35 15.11 2.02 -0.45
CA LEU A 35 16.15 1.44 0.39
C LEU A 35 17.52 1.74 -0.22
N PRO A 36 18.21 2.79 0.23
CA PRO A 36 19.53 3.13 -0.29
C PRO A 36 20.57 2.10 0.17
N ASP A 37 21.48 1.75 -0.73
CA ASP A 37 22.66 0.90 -0.47
C ASP A 37 23.85 1.69 0.10
N ARG A 38 23.62 2.97 0.41
CA ARG A 38 24.61 3.92 0.90
C ARG A 38 24.11 4.70 2.10
N LEU A 39 25.03 5.39 2.76
CA LEU A 39 24.69 6.41 3.75
C LEU A 39 23.92 7.54 3.08
N ILE A 40 22.82 7.93 3.72
CA ILE A 40 21.96 9.04 3.32
C ILE A 40 22.22 10.26 4.18
N ASP A 41 22.00 11.44 3.61
CA ASP A 41 21.94 12.66 4.38
C ASP A 41 20.53 12.92 4.98
N ASP A 42 20.42 13.96 5.81
CA ASP A 42 19.17 14.33 6.47
C ASP A 42 18.11 14.88 5.50
N ALA A 43 18.51 15.39 4.32
CA ALA A 43 17.59 15.88 3.31
C ALA A 43 16.93 14.71 2.57
N GLU A 44 17.72 13.71 2.18
CA GLU A 44 17.28 12.49 1.48
C GLU A 44 16.36 11.62 2.35
N ARG A 45 16.57 11.62 3.67
CA ARG A 45 15.80 10.81 4.62
C ARG A 45 14.28 11.02 4.51
N LYS A 46 13.85 12.23 4.14
CA LYS A 46 12.42 12.57 4.01
C LYS A 46 11.77 11.89 2.81
N ASP A 47 12.54 11.58 1.77
CA ASP A 47 12.03 11.03 0.51
C ASP A 47 12.03 9.49 0.47
N LEU A 48 12.67 8.83 1.45
CA LEU A 48 12.82 7.38 1.43
C LEU A 48 11.52 6.60 1.64
N LEU A 49 10.46 7.25 2.14
CA LEU A 49 9.16 6.63 2.35
C LEU A 49 8.12 7.65 1.95
N LEU A 50 7.42 7.37 0.86
CA LEU A 50 6.33 8.20 0.37
C LEU A 50 5.03 7.42 0.51
N PHE A 51 4.13 7.93 1.34
CA PHE A 51 2.74 7.51 1.36
C PHE A 51 1.91 8.65 0.77
N ASN A 52 1.25 8.43 -0.36
CA ASN A 52 0.48 9.46 -1.06
C ASN A 52 -0.77 8.87 -1.72
N TRP A 53 -1.63 9.72 -2.26
CA TRP A 53 -2.58 9.31 -3.29
C TRP A 53 -1.81 8.83 -4.53
N TYR A 54 -2.43 7.93 -5.28
CA TYR A 54 -1.90 7.55 -6.58
C TYR A 54 -1.90 8.75 -7.52
N ILE A 55 -0.74 9.07 -8.07
CA ILE A 55 -0.53 10.11 -9.07
C ILE A 55 0.20 9.44 -10.25
N PRO A 56 -0.42 9.38 -11.45
CA PRO A 56 0.16 8.68 -12.61
C PRO A 56 1.56 9.16 -13.03
N SER A 57 1.90 10.41 -12.71
CA SER A 57 3.20 11.01 -13.04
C SER A 57 4.32 10.73 -12.03
N LEU A 58 4.07 9.91 -11.00
CA LEU A 58 5.11 9.56 -10.03
C LEU A 58 6.21 8.71 -10.69
N PRO A 59 7.48 8.92 -10.32
CA PRO A 59 8.58 8.08 -10.79
C PRO A 59 8.59 6.75 -10.00
N PHE A 60 7.69 5.82 -10.33
CA PHE A 60 7.48 4.58 -9.56
C PHE A 60 8.76 3.76 -9.36
N THR A 61 9.66 3.79 -10.32
CA THR A 61 10.90 2.99 -10.33
C THR A 61 12.05 3.61 -9.55
N ARG A 62 11.86 4.83 -9.03
CA ARG A 62 12.74 5.39 -7.99
C ARG A 62 12.64 4.60 -6.68
N TYR A 63 11.52 3.90 -6.45
CA TYR A 63 11.26 3.17 -5.22
C TYR A 63 11.68 1.71 -5.34
N THR A 64 12.51 1.26 -4.40
CA THR A 64 12.97 -0.14 -4.32
C THR A 64 11.82 -1.07 -4.00
N THR A 65 10.85 -0.63 -3.21
CA THR A 65 9.58 -1.34 -3.04
C THR A 65 8.44 -0.36 -3.23
N GLY A 66 7.33 -0.84 -3.77
CA GLY A 66 6.16 0.01 -3.92
C GLY A 66 4.87 -0.75 -3.99
N ARG A 67 3.80 -0.03 -3.69
CA ARG A 67 2.44 -0.56 -3.64
C ARG A 67 1.47 0.48 -4.17
N ILE A 68 0.57 0.05 -5.03
CA ILE A 68 -0.64 0.80 -5.37
C ILE A 68 -1.82 -0.04 -4.95
N PHE A 69 -2.66 0.46 -4.04
CA PHE A 69 -3.76 -0.31 -3.49
C PHE A 69 -5.05 0.49 -3.38
N HIS A 70 -6.15 -0.22 -3.56
CA HIS A 70 -7.51 0.27 -3.39
C HIS A 70 -8.45 -0.89 -3.03
N PHE A 71 -9.74 -0.62 -2.93
CA PHE A 71 -10.71 -1.62 -2.47
C PHE A 71 -10.75 -2.88 -3.35
N GLU A 72 -10.56 -2.74 -4.66
CA GLU A 72 -10.69 -3.87 -5.59
C GLU A 72 -9.37 -4.62 -5.81
N GLY A 73 -8.21 -4.03 -5.50
CA GLY A 73 -6.96 -4.75 -5.66
C GLY A 73 -5.73 -3.99 -5.22
N GLU A 74 -4.62 -4.71 -5.20
CA GLU A 74 -3.31 -4.18 -4.89
C GLU A 74 -2.26 -4.72 -5.85
N LEU A 75 -1.46 -3.79 -6.38
CA LEU A 75 -0.22 -4.07 -7.09
C LEU A 75 0.95 -3.79 -6.15
N ARG A 76 1.89 -4.72 -6.06
CA ARG A 76 3.12 -4.60 -5.28
C ARG A 76 4.30 -4.90 -6.16
N TRP A 77 5.41 -4.21 -5.93
CA TRP A 77 6.68 -4.55 -6.53
C TRP A 77 7.83 -4.42 -5.54
N GLU A 78 8.87 -5.18 -5.83
CA GLU A 78 10.15 -5.15 -5.12
C GLU A 78 11.28 -5.30 -6.14
N GLN A 79 12.22 -4.37 -6.10
CA GLN A 79 13.40 -4.35 -6.94
C GLN A 79 14.30 -5.53 -6.53
N GLN A 80 14.59 -6.40 -7.50
CA GLN A 80 15.52 -7.51 -7.31
C GLN A 80 16.95 -7.06 -7.64
N ASN A 81 17.09 -6.35 -8.77
CA ASN A 81 18.36 -5.86 -9.31
C ASN A 81 18.15 -4.44 -9.88
N ALA A 82 19.22 -3.78 -10.35
CA ALA A 82 19.17 -2.40 -10.84
C ALA A 82 18.01 -2.09 -11.80
N ASP A 83 17.73 -2.98 -12.75
CA ASP A 83 16.69 -2.79 -13.78
C ASP A 83 15.57 -3.84 -13.73
N GLU A 84 15.44 -4.59 -12.63
CA GLU A 84 14.51 -5.72 -12.53
C GLU A 84 13.65 -5.65 -11.27
N PHE A 85 12.34 -5.77 -11.47
CA PHE A 85 11.32 -5.73 -10.42
C PHE A 85 10.51 -7.01 -10.42
N GLN A 86 10.39 -7.63 -9.25
CA GLN A 86 9.40 -8.66 -9.01
C GLN A 86 8.07 -8.00 -8.67
N LEU A 87 7.01 -8.45 -9.30
CA LEU A 87 5.67 -7.90 -9.17
C LEU A 87 4.69 -8.95 -8.66
N LEU A 88 3.73 -8.50 -7.86
CA LEU A 88 2.58 -9.25 -7.41
C LEU A 88 1.33 -8.37 -7.53
N TYR A 89 0.29 -8.88 -8.18
CA TYR A 89 -1.05 -8.30 -8.15
C TYR A 89 -2.00 -9.25 -7.44
N LEU A 90 -2.77 -8.74 -6.47
CA LEU A 90 -3.81 -9.48 -5.76
C LEU A 90 -5.07 -8.63 -5.67
N GLY A 91 -6.17 -9.12 -6.24
CA GLY A 91 -7.41 -8.36 -6.29
C GLY A 91 -8.41 -8.92 -7.29
N SER A 92 -9.32 -8.08 -7.74
CA SER A 92 -10.32 -8.39 -8.75
C SER A 92 -9.69 -8.79 -10.09
N ASP A 93 -10.43 -9.57 -10.86
CA ASP A 93 -10.08 -9.97 -12.22
C ASP A 93 -10.11 -8.81 -13.24
N HIS A 94 -10.42 -7.58 -12.81
CA HIS A 94 -10.57 -6.40 -13.67
C HIS A 94 -9.31 -6.07 -14.49
N TYR A 95 -8.12 -6.32 -13.94
CA TYR A 95 -6.85 -6.02 -14.60
C TYR A 95 -6.23 -7.23 -15.33
N THR A 96 -6.97 -8.34 -15.47
CA THR A 96 -6.46 -9.59 -16.09
C THR A 96 -5.84 -9.34 -17.47
N ASP A 97 -6.59 -8.72 -18.38
CA ASP A 97 -6.11 -8.48 -19.75
C ASP A 97 -4.84 -7.63 -19.79
N VAL A 98 -4.74 -6.62 -18.91
CA VAL A 98 -3.57 -5.74 -18.80
C VAL A 98 -2.38 -6.51 -18.21
N LEU A 99 -2.58 -7.28 -17.15
CA LEU A 99 -1.53 -8.07 -16.50
C LEU A 99 -0.95 -9.11 -17.47
N GLU A 100 -1.81 -9.84 -18.18
CA GLU A 100 -1.38 -10.82 -19.19
C GLU A 100 -0.66 -10.15 -20.38
N HIS A 101 -1.12 -8.99 -20.84
CA HIS A 101 -0.44 -8.20 -21.88
C HIS A 101 1.00 -7.86 -21.48
N HIS A 102 1.22 -7.55 -20.20
CA HIS A 102 2.55 -7.27 -19.64
C HIS A 102 3.30 -8.54 -19.20
N SER A 103 2.89 -9.73 -19.68
CA SER A 103 3.53 -11.02 -19.38
C SER A 103 3.52 -11.41 -17.90
N CYS A 104 2.60 -10.86 -17.11
CA CYS A 104 2.36 -11.36 -15.76
C CYS A 104 1.62 -12.70 -15.84
N THR A 105 1.98 -13.63 -14.97
CA THR A 105 1.47 -15.00 -14.95
C THR A 105 0.44 -15.17 -13.85
N LEU A 106 -0.77 -15.62 -14.22
CA LEU A 106 -1.80 -16.03 -13.28
C LEU A 106 -1.28 -17.18 -12.42
N GLN A 107 -1.53 -17.10 -11.12
CA GLN A 107 -1.24 -18.17 -10.16
C GLN A 107 -2.51 -19.02 -9.96
N PRO A 108 -2.69 -20.12 -10.72
CA PRO A 108 -3.94 -20.88 -10.72
C PRO A 108 -4.21 -21.55 -9.37
N GLU A 109 -3.16 -21.85 -8.60
CA GLU A 109 -3.30 -22.41 -7.25
C GLU A 109 -4.16 -21.53 -6.36
N PHE A 110 -3.90 -20.21 -6.33
CA PHE A 110 -4.69 -19.28 -5.53
C PHE A 110 -6.17 -19.28 -5.95
N ALA A 111 -6.45 -19.20 -7.26
CA ALA A 111 -7.81 -19.22 -7.79
C ALA A 111 -8.53 -20.55 -7.48
N ASN A 112 -7.82 -21.67 -7.54
CA ASN A 112 -8.35 -22.99 -7.20
C ASN A 112 -8.67 -23.09 -5.70
N LEU A 113 -7.75 -22.66 -4.83
CA LEU A 113 -7.97 -22.67 -3.37
C LEU A 113 -9.15 -21.76 -2.97
N MET A 114 -9.32 -20.61 -3.64
CA MET A 114 -10.49 -19.74 -3.45
C MET A 114 -11.79 -20.41 -3.91
N ARG A 115 -11.81 -21.03 -5.09
CA ARG A 115 -12.97 -21.74 -5.67
C ARG A 115 -13.40 -22.93 -4.81
N GLU A 116 -12.45 -23.69 -4.31
CA GLU A 116 -12.65 -24.84 -3.42
C GLU A 116 -12.98 -24.41 -1.98
N LYS A 117 -13.05 -23.09 -1.70
CA LYS A 117 -13.29 -22.52 -0.37
C LYS A 117 -12.26 -22.96 0.68
N LYS A 118 -11.06 -23.35 0.26
CA LYS A 118 -9.94 -23.69 1.14
C LYS A 118 -9.33 -22.44 1.79
N LEU A 119 -9.38 -21.30 1.11
CA LEU A 119 -9.05 -20.01 1.71
C LEU A 119 -10.31 -19.34 2.28
N LYS A 120 -10.15 -18.59 3.37
CA LYS A 120 -11.13 -17.64 3.90
C LYS A 120 -10.57 -16.23 3.85
N ASN A 121 -11.41 -15.28 3.45
CA ASN A 121 -11.09 -13.86 3.49
C ASN A 121 -11.37 -13.36 4.92
N VAL A 122 -10.35 -12.82 5.57
CA VAL A 122 -10.43 -12.28 6.93
C VAL A 122 -10.09 -10.79 6.87
N PRO A 123 -11.08 -9.90 7.06
CA PRO A 123 -10.81 -8.48 7.22
C PRO A 123 -9.92 -8.25 8.44
N LYS A 124 -8.90 -7.41 8.28
CA LYS A 124 -7.96 -7.01 9.32
C LYS A 124 -7.73 -5.52 9.30
N GLU A 125 -7.43 -5.00 10.48
CA GLU A 125 -7.02 -3.63 10.68
C GLU A 125 -5.67 -3.63 11.39
N TYR A 126 -4.71 -2.87 10.84
CA TYR A 126 -3.41 -2.65 11.48
C TYR A 126 -3.26 -1.18 11.81
N VAL A 127 -3.00 -0.88 13.07
CA VAL A 127 -2.69 0.49 13.52
C VAL A 127 -1.28 0.83 13.07
N LEU A 128 -1.14 1.94 12.34
CA LEU A 128 0.15 2.43 11.89
C LEU A 128 0.87 3.21 12.98
N PHE A 129 2.20 3.24 12.88
CA PHE A 129 3.06 4.01 13.78
C PHE A 129 2.80 5.52 13.66
N GLY A 130 3.11 6.22 14.75
CA GLY A 130 3.01 7.67 14.85
C GLY A 130 1.72 8.15 15.50
N LYS A 131 1.82 9.20 16.30
CA LYS A 131 0.69 9.97 16.84
C LYS A 131 0.55 11.26 16.05
N ARG A 132 -0.69 11.71 15.86
CA ARG A 132 -0.95 13.00 15.20
C ARG A 132 -0.21 14.12 15.92
N LEU A 133 0.55 14.93 15.19
CA LEU A 133 1.10 16.16 15.74
C LEU A 133 0.00 17.23 15.78
N GLY A 134 -0.04 18.01 16.87
CA GLY A 134 -1.03 19.07 17.05
C GLY A 134 -0.91 20.20 16.01
N GLU A 135 -1.79 21.20 16.10
CA GLU A 135 -1.95 22.29 15.12
C GLU A 135 -0.80 23.31 15.07
N ASP A 136 0.38 23.06 15.63
CA ASP A 136 1.51 23.99 15.48
C ASP A 136 2.42 23.54 14.32
N PRO A 137 2.13 23.93 13.06
CA PRO A 137 2.70 23.33 11.86
C PRO A 137 3.95 24.12 11.42
N LYS A 138 4.32 25.19 12.13
CA LYS A 138 5.25 26.23 11.66
C LYS A 138 6.70 25.76 11.58
N GLN A 139 7.01 24.53 11.98
CA GLN A 139 8.38 23.99 11.94
C GLN A 139 8.54 22.71 11.10
N LEU A 140 7.46 22.15 10.55
CA LEU A 140 7.51 20.83 9.91
C LEU A 140 6.98 20.94 8.48
N ALA A 141 7.89 20.80 7.51
CA ALA A 141 7.57 20.79 6.07
C ALA A 141 6.50 19.72 5.77
N THR A 142 5.24 20.15 5.75
CA THR A 142 4.08 19.27 5.57
C THR A 142 3.57 19.48 4.14
N PRO A 143 3.50 18.42 3.31
CA PRO A 143 2.89 18.53 1.98
C PRO A 143 1.41 18.91 2.07
N GLU A 144 0.89 19.62 1.06
CA GLU A 144 -0.54 19.92 0.96
C GLU A 144 -1.37 18.62 0.96
N ASN A 145 -2.54 18.63 1.62
CA ASN A 145 -3.47 17.49 1.74
C ASN A 145 -2.98 16.27 2.55
N HIS A 146 -1.93 16.42 3.37
CA HIS A 146 -1.45 15.36 4.27
C HIS A 146 -1.66 15.72 5.73
N ILE A 147 -1.81 14.69 6.58
CA ILE A 147 -1.78 14.83 8.03
C ILE A 147 -0.48 14.25 8.55
N THR A 148 0.21 15.01 9.40
CA THR A 148 1.53 14.67 9.93
C THR A 148 1.41 13.92 11.27
N TYR A 149 2.07 12.77 11.33
CA TYR A 149 2.19 11.92 12.51
C TYR A 149 3.68 11.76 12.87
N ALA A 150 3.99 11.59 14.15
CA ALA A 150 5.36 11.34 14.62
C ALA A 150 5.38 10.28 15.74
N GLU A 151 6.44 9.49 15.80
CA GLU A 151 6.67 8.49 16.85
C GLU A 151 7.93 8.85 17.64
N ALA A 152 7.86 8.83 18.98
CA ALA A 152 9.00 9.24 19.81
C ALA A 152 10.20 8.27 19.71
N ARG A 153 9.95 7.01 19.30
CA ARG A 153 10.95 5.94 19.19
C ARG A 153 11.61 5.83 17.82
N ILE A 154 11.01 6.43 16.80
CA ILE A 154 11.56 6.52 15.44
C ILE A 154 11.40 7.99 15.05
N PRO A 155 12.46 8.83 15.14
CA PRO A 155 12.35 10.28 14.92
C PRO A 155 12.15 10.58 13.44
N ARG A 156 11.02 10.16 12.90
CA ARG A 156 10.60 10.30 11.52
C ARG A 156 9.18 10.85 11.50
N LEU A 157 8.98 11.88 10.68
CA LEU A 157 7.66 12.37 10.35
C LEU A 157 7.02 11.41 9.35
N LEU A 158 5.78 11.05 9.59
CA LEU A 158 4.98 10.19 8.75
C LEU A 158 3.83 11.02 8.20
N HIS A 159 3.70 11.08 6.88
CA HIS A 159 2.65 11.82 6.20
C HIS A 159 1.68 10.82 5.59
N TYR A 160 0.40 10.90 5.96
CA TYR A 160 -0.62 10.00 5.45
C TYR A 160 -1.64 10.73 4.57
N PRO A 161 -1.97 10.19 3.37
CA PRO A 161 -2.95 10.75 2.44
C PRO A 161 -4.38 10.41 2.89
N LEU A 162 -4.86 11.14 3.88
CA LEU A 162 -6.17 10.95 4.49
C LEU A 162 -7.16 11.99 3.97
N GLN A 163 -8.37 11.52 3.64
CA GLN A 163 -9.49 12.41 3.37
C GLN A 163 -10.22 12.62 4.70
N VAL A 164 -10.12 13.82 5.25
CA VAL A 164 -10.85 14.24 6.45
C VAL A 164 -11.80 15.34 6.01
N SER A 165 -13.08 15.21 6.34
CA SER A 165 -14.05 16.27 6.03
C SER A 165 -13.68 17.54 6.79
N ALA A 166 -14.07 18.71 6.28
CA ALA A 166 -13.75 19.99 6.92
C ALA A 166 -14.26 20.10 8.37
N ASP A 167 -15.30 19.32 8.70
CA ASP A 167 -15.97 19.32 10.00
C ASP A 167 -15.45 18.22 10.95
N GLU A 168 -14.62 17.28 10.46
CA GLU A 168 -14.08 16.19 11.26
C GLU A 168 -12.66 16.50 11.76
N LYS A 169 -12.44 16.26 13.06
CA LYS A 169 -11.07 16.27 13.59
C LYS A 169 -10.34 15.00 13.13
N PRO A 170 -9.13 15.12 12.57
CA PRO A 170 -8.36 13.94 12.22
C PRO A 170 -8.05 13.11 13.47
N GLY A 171 -8.26 11.80 13.34
CA GLY A 171 -7.95 10.83 14.36
C GLY A 171 -6.51 10.87 14.85
N GLU A 172 -6.29 10.52 16.12
CA GLU A 172 -4.94 10.48 16.73
C GLU A 172 -3.99 9.47 16.09
N ARG A 173 -4.54 8.46 15.41
CA ARG A 173 -3.82 7.37 14.76
C ARG A 173 -4.39 7.12 13.36
N VAL A 174 -3.63 6.38 12.57
CA VAL A 174 -4.05 5.89 11.26
C VAL A 174 -4.08 4.37 11.28
N ARG A 175 -5.04 3.77 10.59
CA ARG A 175 -5.11 2.32 10.37
C ARG A 175 -5.14 1.99 8.89
N ILE A 176 -4.50 0.88 8.53
CA ILE A 176 -4.67 0.22 7.22
C ILE A 176 -5.72 -0.87 7.40
N HIS A 177 -6.70 -0.85 6.49
CA HIS A 177 -7.61 -1.98 6.28
C HIS A 177 -6.99 -2.92 5.27
N ALA A 178 -6.97 -4.21 5.60
CA ALA A 178 -6.44 -5.26 4.78
C ALA A 178 -7.40 -6.46 4.74
N THR A 179 -7.26 -7.27 3.69
CA THR A 179 -7.84 -8.61 3.65
C THR A 179 -6.71 -9.62 3.72
N GLU A 180 -6.74 -10.48 4.73
CA GLU A 180 -5.92 -11.68 4.81
C GLU A 180 -6.65 -12.86 4.16
N TYR A 181 -5.93 -13.65 3.36
CA TYR A 181 -6.41 -14.90 2.79
C TYR A 181 -5.77 -16.01 3.60
N VAL A 182 -6.56 -16.64 4.47
CA VAL A 182 -6.09 -17.62 5.45
C VAL A 182 -6.54 -19.00 5.03
N ASP A 183 -5.62 -19.97 5.02
CA ASP A 183 -5.98 -21.36 4.79
C ASP A 183 -6.86 -21.89 5.94
N ARG A 184 -7.97 -22.54 5.59
CA ARG A 184 -8.97 -22.96 6.57
C ARG A 184 -8.52 -24.15 7.41
N GLU A 185 -7.68 -25.01 6.86
CA GLU A 185 -7.25 -26.24 7.52
C GLU A 185 -6.11 -25.95 8.49
N SER A 186 -5.05 -25.29 8.01
CA SER A 186 -3.86 -24.96 8.79
C SER A 186 -4.02 -23.69 9.63
N GLY A 187 -4.90 -22.78 9.24
CA GLY A 187 -4.98 -21.44 9.83
C GLY A 187 -3.82 -20.53 9.42
N CYS A 188 -2.94 -20.95 8.51
CA CYS A 188 -1.81 -20.17 8.05
C CYS A 188 -2.24 -19.04 7.09
N LEU A 189 -1.55 -17.91 7.17
CA LEU A 189 -1.71 -16.82 6.22
C LEU A 189 -1.12 -17.23 4.87
N TYR A 190 -1.94 -17.24 3.82
CA TYR A 190 -1.51 -17.54 2.46
C TYR A 190 -1.07 -16.27 1.72
N ALA A 191 -1.90 -15.23 1.77
CA ALA A 191 -1.63 -13.93 1.17
C ALA A 191 -2.38 -12.83 1.94
N TYR A 192 -2.06 -11.57 1.66
CA TYR A 192 -2.82 -10.43 2.17
C TYR A 192 -2.77 -9.28 1.18
N ARG A 193 -3.82 -8.46 1.14
CA ARG A 193 -3.83 -7.19 0.39
C ARG A 193 -4.31 -6.02 1.22
N PHE A 194 -3.73 -4.84 1.02
CA PHE A 194 -4.21 -3.57 1.53
C PHE A 194 -5.41 -3.10 0.71
N GLN A 195 -6.36 -2.45 1.38
CA GLN A 195 -7.59 -2.00 0.75
C GLN A 195 -7.74 -0.48 0.85
N THR A 196 -7.55 0.07 2.05
CA THR A 196 -7.71 1.50 2.28
C THR A 196 -6.97 1.96 3.54
N LEU A 197 -6.86 3.27 3.68
CA LEU A 197 -6.25 3.96 4.80
C LEU A 197 -7.32 4.83 5.48
N GLN A 198 -7.40 4.80 6.80
CA GLN A 198 -8.38 5.58 7.55
C GLN A 198 -7.79 6.17 8.83
N ALA A 199 -8.18 7.40 9.16
CA ALA A 199 -7.94 7.95 10.48
C ALA A 199 -8.79 7.21 11.54
N MET A 200 -8.22 6.93 12.70
CA MET A 200 -8.94 6.33 13.82
C MET A 200 -9.69 7.42 14.59
N THR A 201 -11.02 7.42 14.53
CA THR A 201 -11.83 8.27 15.40
C THR A 201 -11.82 7.72 16.84
N ASP A 202 -11.78 8.62 17.84
CA ASP A 202 -11.54 8.33 19.27
C ASP A 202 -12.52 7.33 19.92
N THR A 203 -13.59 6.92 19.24
CA THR A 203 -14.57 5.94 19.75
C THR A 203 -14.07 4.49 19.77
N SER A 204 -12.85 4.21 19.30
CA SER A 204 -12.30 2.85 19.21
C SER A 204 -11.24 2.48 20.26
N ILE A 205 -10.92 3.37 21.21
CA ILE A 205 -9.89 3.10 22.24
C ILE A 205 -10.42 2.33 23.47
N ASN A 206 -11.73 2.12 23.61
CA ASN A 206 -12.31 1.45 24.79
C ASN A 206 -13.08 0.17 24.45
N LYS A 207 -12.39 -0.95 24.12
CA LYS A 207 -12.79 -2.33 24.47
C LYS A 207 -11.59 -3.27 24.40
N GLY A 208 -10.91 -3.48 25.53
CA GLY A 208 -9.84 -4.48 25.61
C GLY A 208 -8.87 -4.26 26.77
N ALA A 209 -9.40 -4.21 27.99
CA ALA A 209 -8.67 -4.57 29.21
C ALA A 209 -9.48 -5.67 29.91
#